data_AF-A0A532EQS2-F1
#
_entry.id   AF-A0A532EQS2-F1
#
_cell.length_a   1.000
_cell.length_b   1.000
_cell.length_c   1.000
_cell.angle_alpha   90.00
_cell.angle_beta   90.00
_cell.angle_gamma   90.00
#
_symmetry.space_group_name_H-M   'P 1'
#
loop_
_entity.id
_entity.type
_entity.pdbx_description
1 polymer ?
#
loop_
_entity_poly.entity_id
_entity_poly.type
_entity_poly.pdbx_seq_one_letter_code
_entity_poly.pdbx_strand_id
1 'polypeptide(L)' 'MTYWKAAPSFGGEEAIEVYHYDDLLSCGSEAKVKGLFRLEGKDYVIKEADIVYFRFNV' A
#
# COMPACT_ATOMS: atom_id res chain seq x y z
N MET A 1 11.18 12.69 -11.37
CA MET A 1 9.89 12.22 -10.83
C MET A 1 9.94 10.71 -10.83
N THR A 2 10.44 10.12 -9.75
CA THR A 2 10.90 8.72 -9.74
C THR A 2 9.79 7.86 -9.15
N TYR A 3 8.93 7.30 -9.99
CA TYR A 3 7.97 6.30 -9.56
C TYR A 3 8.70 4.97 -9.43
N TRP A 4 8.66 4.36 -8.25
CA TRP A 4 9.08 2.98 -8.07
C TRP A 4 7.94 2.09 -8.54
N LYS A 5 8.06 1.52 -9.74
CA LYS A 5 7.24 0.36 -10.07
C LYS A 5 7.63 -0.72 -9.09
N ALA A 6 6.70 -1.18 -8.25
CA ALA A 6 6.92 -2.39 -7.45
C ALA A 6 7.49 -3.45 -8.39
N ALA A 7 8.73 -3.89 -8.11
CA ALA A 7 9.51 -4.66 -9.08
C ALA A 7 8.72 -5.92 -9.50
N PRO A 8 8.58 -6.20 -10.81
CA PRO A 8 7.69 -7.25 -11.27
C PRO A 8 8.41 -8.60 -11.23
N SER A 9 8.20 -9.40 -10.19
CA SER A 9 8.30 -10.87 -10.26
C SER A 9 7.92 -11.57 -8.94
N PHE A 10 6.81 -11.19 -8.31
CA PHE A 10 6.22 -12.02 -7.26
C PHE A 10 5.01 -12.78 -7.85
N GLY A 11 5.20 -14.08 -8.07
CA GLY A 11 4.24 -14.97 -8.75
C GLY A 11 3.09 -15.43 -7.88
N GLY A 12 2.44 -14.52 -7.13
CA GLY A 12 1.33 -14.83 -6.23
C GLY A 12 0.14 -13.87 -6.37
N GLU A 13 -1.02 -14.28 -5.85
CA GLU A 13 -2.16 -13.39 -5.62
C GLU A 13 -1.80 -12.43 -4.48
N GLU A 14 -1.13 -11.33 -4.80
CA GLU A 14 -0.70 -10.34 -3.81
C GLU A 14 -1.84 -9.38 -3.51
N ALA A 15 -2.38 -9.47 -2.30
CA ALA A 15 -3.25 -8.44 -1.75
C ALA A 15 -2.36 -7.34 -1.16
N ILE A 16 -2.45 -6.14 -1.74
CA ILE A 16 -1.69 -4.97 -1.33
C ILE A 16 -2.63 -4.06 -0.56
N GLU A 17 -2.31 -3.74 0.68
CA GLU A 17 -3.08 -2.81 1.50
C GLU A 17 -2.35 -1.45 1.50
N VAL A 18 -2.95 -0.41 0.92
CA VAL A 18 -2.33 0.92 0.73
C VAL A 18 -3.13 2.02 1.40
N TYR A 19 -2.44 2.98 2.00
CA TYR A 19 -3.00 4.24 2.49
C TYR A 19 -1.98 5.39 2.34
N HIS A 20 -2.47 6.63 2.30
CA HIS A 20 -1.58 7.79 2.12
C HIS A 20 -1.05 8.30 3.46
N TYR A 21 0.13 8.91 3.46
CA TYR A 21 0.70 9.53 4.64
C TYR A 21 -0.22 10.60 5.28
N ASP A 22 -0.98 11.33 4.46
CA ASP A 22 -1.94 12.32 4.96
C ASP A 22 -3.10 11.69 5.75
N ASP A 23 -3.50 10.46 5.40
CA ASP A 23 -4.51 9.72 6.14
C ASP A 23 -3.99 9.34 7.53
N LEU A 24 -2.68 9.02 7.62
CA LEU A 24 -2.00 8.78 8.89
C LEU A 24 -1.93 10.03 9.77
N LEU A 25 -1.56 11.17 9.17
CA LEU A 25 -1.53 12.45 9.89
C LEU A 25 -2.92 12.85 10.38
N SER A 26 -3.94 12.69 9.53
CA SER A 26 -5.33 13.04 9.85
C SER A 26 -5.92 12.15 10.95
N CYS A 27 -5.58 10.86 10.95
CA CYS A 27 -6.06 9.91 11.95
C CYS A 27 -5.26 9.96 13.27
N GLY A 28 -3.99 10.36 13.21
CA GLY A 28 -3.07 10.46 14.34
C GLY A 28 -2.57 9.12 14.89
N SER A 29 -2.99 7.98 14.33
CA SER A 29 -2.45 6.65 14.62
C SER A 29 -2.78 5.63 13.53
N GLU A 30 -1.86 4.69 13.26
CA GLU A 30 -2.08 3.61 12.28
C GLU A 30 -3.31 2.75 12.60
N ALA A 31 -3.64 2.57 13.89
CA ALA A 31 -4.80 1.79 14.31
C ALA A 31 -6.13 2.36 13.79
N LYS A 32 -6.23 3.69 13.64
CA LYS A 32 -7.41 4.35 13.08
C LYS A 32 -7.41 4.34 11.56
N VAL A 33 -6.23 4.35 10.95
CA VAL A 33 -6.07 4.23 9.50
C VAL A 33 -6.45 2.85 8.99
N LYS A 34 -6.52 1.82 9.86
CA LYS A 34 -7.03 0.47 9.53
C LYS A 34 -8.37 0.42 8.80
N GLY A 35 -9.22 1.45 8.96
CA GLY A 35 -10.47 1.57 8.19
C GLY A 35 -10.36 2.24 6.82
N LEU A 36 -9.22 2.85 6.48
CA LEU A 36 -8.98 3.62 5.25
C LEU A 36 -8.08 2.89 4.25
N PHE A 37 -7.65 1.67 4.58
CA PHE A 37 -6.83 0.87 3.69
C PHE A 37 -7.59 0.54 2.40
N ARG A 38 -6.89 0.70 1.29
CA ARG A 38 -7.35 0.31 -0.04
C ARG A 38 -6.67 -1.00 -0.38
N LEU A 39 -7.46 -1.98 -0.80
CA LEU A 39 -6.95 -3.25 -1.30
C LEU A 39 -6.68 -3.10 -2.79
N GLU A 40 -5.41 -3.15 -3.15
CA GLU A 40 -4.89 -3.00 -4.49
C GLU A 40 -4.23 -4.32 -4.92
N GLY A 41 -4.18 -4.54 -6.25
CA GLY A 41 -3.59 -5.75 -6.83
C GLY A 41 -2.20 -5.51 -7.41
N LYS A 42 -1.63 -6.56 -8.01
CA LYS A 42 -0.27 -6.60 -8.60
C LYS A 42 0.11 -5.48 -9.59
N ASP A 43 -0.86 -4.77 -10.15
CA ASP A 43 -0.62 -3.68 -11.12
C ASP A 43 -0.55 -2.30 -10.46
N TYR A 44 -0.64 -2.25 -9.13
CA TYR A 44 -0.66 -0.99 -8.40
C TYR A 44 0.67 -0.22 -8.54
N VAL A 45 0.55 1.03 -9.00
CA VAL A 45 1.68 1.95 -9.09
C VAL A 45 1.74 2.77 -7.81
N ILE A 46 2.75 2.47 -6.99
CA ILE A 46 3.03 3.19 -5.75
C ILE A 46 3.39 4.64 -6.07
N LYS A 47 2.74 5.57 -5.39
CA LYS A 47 2.99 7.00 -5.51
C LYS A 47 3.84 7.49 -4.34
N GLU A 48 4.33 8.71 -4.49
CA GLU A 48 5.07 9.39 -3.43
C GLU A 48 4.18 9.53 -2.19
N ALA A 49 4.74 9.23 -1.01
CA ALA A 49 4.04 9.24 0.28
C ALA A 49 2.92 8.19 0.47
N ASP A 50 2.85 7.16 -0.37
CA ASP A 50 2.04 5.97 -0.09
C ASP A 50 2.74 5.06 0.92
N ILE A 51 1.96 4.55 1.88
CA ILE A 51 2.38 3.49 2.81
C ILE A 51 1.72 2.19 2.36
N VAL A 52 2.53 1.17 2.12
CA VAL A 52 2.11 -0.07 1.46
C VAL A 52 2.40 -1.27 2.35
N TYR A 53 1.40 -2.12 2.52
CA TYR A 53 1.48 -3.38 3.26
C TYR A 53 1.28 -4.55 2.31
N PHE A 54 2.30 -5.40 2.19
CA PHE A 54 2.25 -6.59 1.34
C PHE A 54 1.84 -7.80 2.16
N ARG A 55 0.76 -8.48 1.75
CA ARG A 55 0.37 -9.76 2.34
C ARG A 55 0.85 -10.91 1.46
N PHE A 56 1.87 -11.60 1.95
CA PHE A 56 2.29 -12.88 1.39
C PHE A 56 1.52 -13.99 2.12
N ASN A 57 0.69 -14.72 1.39
CA ASN A 57 0.16 -15.98 1.92
C ASN A 57 1.25 -17.03 1.79
N VAL A 58 1.77 -17.53 2.92
CA VAL A 58 2.78 -18.60 2.98
C VAL A 58 2.14 -19.98 2.85
#